data_AF-A0A7W1UY87-F1
#
_entry.id   AF-A0A7W1UY87-F1
#
_cell.length_a   1.000
_cell.length_b   1.000
_cell.length_c   1.000
_cell.angle_alpha   90.00
_cell.angle_beta   90.00
_cell.angle_gamma   90.00
#
_symmetry.space_group_name_H-M   'P 1'
#
loop_
_entity.id
_entity.type
_entity.pdbx_description
1 polymer ?
#
loop_
_entity_poly.entity_id
_entity_poly.type
_entity_poly.pdbx_seq_one_letter_code
_entity_poly.pdbx_strand_id
1 'polypeptide(L)'
;LLVKGYLPQAISASGALPSLFGPVEIDGQLLIDGGVTNNYPIDEVRRMGADIIIGVDVQDSLISRESLRSAIDVLVQINNYRTINDMLLKREKTDIYIHPNIKDFSVISFNRGGDIIKAGNQEAQKFISDFKLLASKQKQTEKVPVKKISSDSLTIQEVKISGNEAYTRSYILGKLKLKPPTETSYAKFNEGLNNLSATGNFKQINYYLDENEEEEKILNIELQENQIRNLLRFAVHYDDLYKSAALLNFTRKRLIQKNDIVSFDLILGDNIRYNFDYYIDQGYYWSFGVKSRYNSFKKNVRFALFPPETVEDISSVANIELRHEDFTNQIYVQTLFQQIYSLGLGVEHKHLKFKSETLIAEDPTSATVFENTNYYSAFGNLKLDSRDNKYFPKKGVFFEGNFNFYALASGLNENFEEFSIARASLGYAFSPSQNLAFNINAEGGFKIGGEETATLDFFVGGYGYKPINNFIHLFGYDALNLRGDTYLKTALRMDYRFYRKTYVSTVANIANVGDRLFESKGWIDRIPHRGYAVGLASDTFIGPIELFYSYSTETTQSQFYVSLGFWF
;
A
#
# COMPACT_ATOMS: atom_id res chain seq x y z
N LEU A 1 -12.72 6.20 35.40
CA LEU A 1 -11.48 5.99 34.62
C LEU A 1 -10.25 5.75 35.49
N LEU A 2 -9.98 6.55 36.53
CA LEU A 2 -8.72 6.46 37.29
C LEU A 2 -8.52 5.19 38.13
N VAL A 3 -9.60 4.51 38.54
CA VAL A 3 -9.54 3.35 39.46
C VAL A 3 -10.07 2.05 38.88
N LYS A 4 -10.77 2.12 37.74
CA LYS A 4 -11.34 0.96 37.03
C LYS A 4 -11.63 1.32 35.57
N GLY A 5 -11.59 0.30 34.72
CA GLY A 5 -11.92 0.38 33.30
C GLY A 5 -10.78 -0.07 32.39
N TYR A 6 -11.01 0.04 31.09
CA TYR A 6 -10.03 -0.30 30.06
C TYR A 6 -8.94 0.78 29.97
N LEU A 7 -7.78 0.49 30.55
CA LEU A 7 -6.66 1.45 30.70
C LEU A 7 -6.27 2.15 29.38
N PRO A 8 -6.12 1.46 28.23
CA PRO A 8 -5.79 2.12 26.96
C PRO A 8 -6.81 3.18 26.54
N GLN A 9 -8.11 2.98 26.80
CA GLN A 9 -9.14 3.98 26.48
C GLN A 9 -9.08 5.17 27.44
N ALA A 10 -8.82 4.94 28.73
CA ALA A 10 -8.59 6.00 29.70
C ALA A 10 -7.35 6.85 29.33
N ILE A 11 -6.26 6.22 28.93
CA ILE A 11 -5.04 6.90 28.44
C ILE A 11 -5.36 7.69 27.16
N SER A 12 -6.10 7.08 26.22
CA SER A 12 -6.49 7.75 24.96
C SER A 12 -7.35 8.99 25.20
N ALA A 13 -8.33 8.91 26.11
CA ALA A 13 -9.14 10.06 26.50
C ALA A 13 -8.31 11.14 27.19
N SER A 14 -7.39 10.75 28.08
CA SER A 14 -6.50 11.68 28.77
C SER A 14 -5.57 12.43 27.83
N GLY A 15 -5.19 11.84 26.69
CA GLY A 15 -4.33 12.45 25.67
C GLY A 15 -5.08 12.99 24.45
N ALA A 16 -6.41 13.09 24.50
CA ALA A 16 -7.26 13.55 23.40
C ALA A 16 -7.21 15.08 23.23
N LEU A 17 -6.01 15.60 22.97
CA LEU A 17 -5.72 17.02 22.94
C LEU A 17 -6.49 17.69 21.78
N PRO A 18 -7.33 18.71 22.04
CA PRO A 18 -8.14 19.33 21.00
C PRO A 18 -7.32 19.79 19.80
N SER A 19 -7.89 19.64 18.60
CA SER A 19 -7.28 19.95 17.29
C SER A 19 -6.14 19.04 16.83
N LEU A 20 -5.47 18.31 17.75
CA LEU A 20 -4.43 17.34 17.41
C LEU A 20 -4.97 15.91 17.41
N PHE A 21 -5.83 15.59 18.37
CA PHE A 21 -6.49 14.29 18.49
C PHE A 21 -8.01 14.46 18.57
N GLY A 22 -8.73 13.50 18.02
CA GLY A 22 -10.19 13.48 18.11
C GLY A 22 -10.64 13.17 19.55
N PRO A 23 -11.79 13.69 19.98
CA PRO A 23 -12.35 13.34 21.29
C PRO A 23 -12.66 11.83 21.37
N VAL A 24 -12.55 11.30 22.58
CA VAL A 24 -12.79 9.87 22.88
C VAL A 24 -14.12 9.72 23.59
N GLU A 25 -14.99 8.88 23.04
CA GLU A 25 -16.27 8.57 23.66
C GLU A 25 -16.10 7.42 24.67
N ILE A 26 -16.56 7.63 25.90
CA ILE A 26 -16.62 6.60 26.95
C ILE A 26 -17.97 6.71 27.65
N ASP A 27 -18.73 5.61 27.73
CA ASP A 27 -20.03 5.55 28.39
C ASP A 27 -21.02 6.65 27.94
N GLY A 28 -21.02 6.97 26.64
CA GLY A 28 -21.86 8.01 26.03
C GLY A 28 -21.40 9.45 26.31
N GLN A 29 -20.28 9.64 27.01
CA GLN A 29 -19.66 10.94 27.23
C GLN A 29 -18.52 11.15 26.26
N LEU A 30 -18.52 12.31 25.61
CA LEU A 30 -17.44 12.72 24.73
C LEU A 30 -16.34 13.41 25.56
N LEU A 31 -15.21 12.75 25.72
CA LEU A 31 -14.09 13.20 26.55
C LEU A 31 -12.98 13.79 25.70
N ILE A 32 -12.34 14.83 26.24
CA ILE A 32 -11.14 15.47 25.70
C ILE A 32 -10.07 15.48 26.78
N ASP A 33 -8.85 15.83 26.37
CA ASP A 33 -7.68 15.95 27.25
C ASP A 33 -7.97 16.79 28.51
N GLY A 34 -7.56 16.24 29.65
CA GLY A 34 -7.75 16.85 30.96
C GLY A 34 -6.93 18.12 31.17
N GLY A 35 -5.90 18.37 30.36
CA GLY A 35 -5.10 19.59 30.37
C GLY A 35 -5.92 20.85 30.13
N VAL A 36 -7.04 20.74 29.39
CA VAL A 36 -7.99 21.83 29.18
C VAL A 36 -8.68 22.24 30.49
N THR A 37 -8.90 21.29 31.41
CA THR A 37 -9.72 21.47 32.62
C THR A 37 -8.91 21.49 33.93
N ASN A 38 -7.95 20.58 34.11
CA ASN A 38 -7.13 20.48 35.30
C ASN A 38 -5.87 19.65 35.03
N ASN A 39 -4.86 20.23 34.37
CA ASN A 39 -3.62 19.53 34.00
C ASN A 39 -2.74 19.10 35.18
N TYR A 40 -2.95 19.69 36.36
CA TYR A 40 -2.18 19.42 37.58
C TYR A 40 -3.15 19.26 38.75
N PRO A 41 -3.76 18.07 38.92
CA PRO A 41 -4.91 17.84 39.79
C PRO A 41 -4.52 17.64 41.26
N ILE A 42 -3.80 18.61 41.83
CA ILE A 42 -3.25 18.51 43.18
C ILE A 42 -4.33 18.40 44.27
N ASP A 43 -5.43 19.15 44.12
CA ASP A 43 -6.51 19.15 45.10
C ASP A 43 -7.25 17.80 45.09
N GLU A 44 -7.39 17.15 43.93
CA GLU A 44 -7.94 15.80 43.79
C GLU A 44 -7.04 14.76 44.46
N VAL A 45 -5.73 14.81 44.20
CA VAL A 45 -4.75 13.89 44.80
C VAL A 45 -4.72 14.04 46.32
N ARG A 46 -4.80 15.27 46.85
CA ARG A 46 -4.90 15.50 48.30
C ARG A 46 -6.20 14.93 48.86
N ARG A 47 -7.35 15.11 48.18
CA ARG A 47 -8.63 14.49 48.56
C ARG A 47 -8.62 12.95 48.52
N MET A 48 -7.77 12.34 47.69
CA MET A 48 -7.55 10.89 47.68
C MET A 48 -6.78 10.38 48.91
N GLY A 49 -6.32 11.28 49.80
CA GLY A 49 -5.64 10.93 51.04
C GLY A 49 -4.11 10.91 50.94
N ALA A 50 -3.53 11.56 49.93
CA ALA A 50 -2.07 11.67 49.83
C ALA A 50 -1.51 12.60 50.93
N ASP A 51 -0.69 12.04 51.83
CA ASP A 51 0.03 12.80 52.86
C ASP A 51 1.10 13.71 52.26
N ILE A 52 1.81 13.21 51.25
CA ILE A 52 2.89 13.89 50.55
C ILE A 52 2.63 13.82 49.05
N ILE A 53 2.69 14.96 48.37
CA ILE A 53 2.48 15.10 46.93
C ILE A 53 3.82 15.43 46.28
N ILE A 54 4.33 14.46 45.51
CA ILE A 54 5.44 14.64 44.59
C ILE A 54 4.82 14.95 43.22
N GLY A 55 5.03 16.16 42.73
CA GLY A 55 4.46 16.60 41.47
C GLY A 55 5.53 16.95 40.44
N VAL A 56 5.28 16.52 39.20
CA VAL A 56 6.17 16.78 38.07
C VAL A 56 5.43 17.69 37.09
N ASP A 57 5.92 18.91 36.95
CA ASP A 57 5.34 19.89 36.04
C ASP A 57 6.14 19.94 34.73
N VAL A 58 5.55 19.40 33.68
CA VAL A 58 6.10 19.37 32.31
C VAL A 58 5.42 20.38 31.41
N GLN A 59 4.94 21.50 31.97
CA GLN A 59 4.39 22.58 31.17
C GLN A 59 5.48 23.57 30.78
N ASP A 60 5.38 24.12 29.57
CA ASP A 60 6.24 25.24 29.20
C ASP A 60 5.54 26.57 29.54
N SER A 61 6.37 27.58 29.75
CA SER A 61 5.97 28.99 29.73
C SER A 61 5.29 29.38 28.41
N LEU A 62 4.59 30.53 28.42
CA LEU A 62 3.98 31.07 27.20
C LEU A 62 5.01 31.18 26.07
N ILE A 63 4.67 30.62 24.91
CA ILE A 63 5.51 30.64 23.71
C ILE A 63 5.74 32.10 23.30
N SER A 64 6.99 32.45 22.93
CA SER A 64 7.34 33.81 22.50
C SER A 64 6.73 34.14 21.13
N ARG A 65 6.61 35.43 20.83
CA ARG A 65 6.04 35.92 19.56
C ARG A 65 6.77 35.35 18.34
N GLU A 66 8.09 35.18 18.43
CA GLU A 66 8.96 34.68 17.35
C GLU A 66 8.78 33.17 17.10
N SER A 67 8.22 32.46 18.08
CA SER A 67 7.98 31.01 18.07
C SER A 67 6.52 30.65 17.73
N LEU A 68 5.59 31.61 17.74
CA LEU A 68 4.22 31.47 17.22
C LEU A 68 4.21 31.51 15.68
N ARG A 69 4.48 30.37 15.03
CA ARG A 69 4.64 30.31 13.57
C ARG A 69 3.44 29.73 12.83
N SER A 70 2.49 29.13 13.55
CA SER A 70 1.33 28.46 12.96
C SER A 70 0.05 28.67 13.77
N ALA A 71 -1.11 28.44 13.13
CA ALA A 71 -2.40 28.43 13.82
C ALA A 71 -2.48 27.35 14.92
N ILE A 72 -1.75 26.25 14.77
CA ILE A 72 -1.66 25.18 15.78
C ILE A 72 -0.95 25.71 17.03
N ASP A 73 0.16 26.45 16.88
CA ASP A 73 0.89 27.03 18.02
C ASP A 73 0.01 27.97 18.83
N VAL A 74 -0.82 28.78 18.14
CA VAL A 74 -1.79 29.69 18.78
C VAL A 74 -2.84 28.90 19.56
N LEU A 75 -3.40 27.84 18.99
CA LEU A 75 -4.40 27.00 19.66
C LEU A 75 -3.85 26.30 20.90
N VAL A 76 -2.63 25.76 20.81
CA VAL A 76 -1.93 25.15 21.95
C VAL A 76 -1.64 26.19 23.04
N GLN A 77 -1.23 27.41 22.66
CA GLN A 77 -0.97 28.47 23.62
C GLN A 77 -2.25 28.94 24.35
N ILE A 78 -3.39 29.02 23.66
CA ILE A 78 -4.68 29.33 24.29
C ILE A 78 -5.03 28.27 25.36
N ASN A 79 -4.79 26.99 25.06
CA ASN A 79 -5.02 25.91 26.02
C ASN A 79 -4.12 26.06 27.26
N ASN A 80 -2.82 26.29 27.06
CA ASN A 80 -1.85 26.39 28.14
C ASN A 80 -2.00 27.67 28.99
N TYR A 81 -2.60 28.74 28.46
CA TYR A 81 -2.70 30.03 29.15
C TYR A 81 -3.38 29.92 30.52
N ARG A 82 -4.47 29.16 30.61
CA ARG A 82 -5.20 28.99 31.88
C ARG A 82 -4.36 28.19 32.88
N THR A 83 -3.73 27.13 32.39
CA THR A 83 -2.99 26.20 33.22
C THR A 83 -1.73 26.83 33.84
N ILE A 84 -1.05 27.71 33.12
CA ILE A 84 0.11 28.47 33.64
C ILE A 84 -0.29 29.34 34.84
N ASN A 85 -1.44 30.02 34.77
CA ASN A 85 -1.92 30.84 35.89
C ASN A 85 -2.29 29.98 37.11
N ASP A 86 -2.97 28.85 36.89
CA ASP A 86 -3.34 27.92 37.97
C ASP A 86 -2.10 27.31 38.65
N MET A 87 -1.00 27.12 37.91
CA MET A 87 0.24 26.53 38.44
C MET A 87 0.91 27.38 39.52
N LEU A 88 0.71 28.71 39.53
CA LEU A 88 1.29 29.58 40.57
C LEU A 88 0.84 29.15 41.97
N LEU A 89 -0.46 28.93 42.15
CA LEU A 89 -1.05 28.49 43.42
C LEU A 89 -0.80 26.99 43.69
N LYS A 90 -0.85 26.15 42.65
CA LYS A 90 -0.69 24.70 42.79
C LYS A 90 0.73 24.29 43.13
N ARG A 91 1.73 25.04 42.66
CA ARG A 91 3.13 24.85 43.02
C ARG A 91 3.34 24.99 44.52
N GLU A 92 2.78 26.02 45.15
CA GLU A 92 2.89 26.25 46.60
C GLU A 92 2.26 25.12 47.43
N LYS A 93 1.22 24.47 46.89
CA LYS A 93 0.55 23.33 47.52
C LYS A 93 1.30 22.00 47.33
N THR A 94 2.34 21.94 46.49
CA THR A 94 3.09 20.72 46.16
C THR A 94 4.25 20.54 47.14
N ASP A 95 4.35 19.38 47.79
CA ASP A 95 5.38 19.13 48.81
C ASP A 95 6.78 18.94 48.21
N ILE A 96 6.87 18.21 47.08
CA ILE A 96 8.09 18.14 46.25
C ILE A 96 7.72 18.48 44.82
N TYR A 97 8.15 19.67 44.37
CA TYR A 97 7.88 20.17 43.03
C TYR A 97 9.09 19.99 42.11
N ILE A 98 8.92 19.21 41.05
CA ILE A 98 9.94 18.89 40.06
C ILE A 98 9.56 19.52 38.73
N HIS A 99 10.45 20.31 38.14
CA HIS A 99 10.17 21.02 36.89
C HIS A 99 11.33 20.85 35.89
N PRO A 100 11.33 19.76 35.10
CA PRO A 100 12.39 19.51 34.13
C PRO A 100 12.34 20.56 33.00
N ASN A 101 13.52 20.98 32.53
CA ASN A 101 13.59 21.89 31.39
C ASN A 101 13.19 21.17 30.10
N ILE A 102 12.06 21.59 29.52
CA ILE A 102 11.50 21.00 28.29
C ILE A 102 11.36 21.99 27.12
N LYS A 103 12.00 23.17 27.18
CA LYS A 103 11.85 24.25 26.17
C LYS A 103 12.14 23.83 24.72
N ASP A 104 12.96 22.80 24.53
CA ASP A 104 13.32 22.28 23.20
C ASP A 104 12.32 21.25 22.65
N PHE A 105 11.22 20.99 23.37
CA PHE A 105 10.21 20.00 23.03
C PHE A 105 8.83 20.62 22.95
N SER A 106 7.95 19.96 22.19
CA SER A 106 6.53 20.31 22.08
C SER A 106 5.68 19.08 22.36
N VAL A 107 4.37 19.28 22.47
CA VAL A 107 3.38 18.19 22.65
C VAL A 107 3.39 17.16 21.52
N ILE A 108 4.01 17.47 20.37
CA ILE A 108 4.14 16.55 19.22
C ILE A 108 5.55 15.93 19.08
N SER A 109 6.46 16.14 20.03
CA SER A 109 7.85 15.65 19.98
C SER A 109 8.01 14.17 20.38
N PHE A 110 7.10 13.30 19.93
CA PHE A 110 7.05 11.88 20.27
C PHE A 110 8.34 11.12 19.93
N ASN A 111 9.06 11.54 18.89
CA ASN A 111 10.32 10.93 18.45
C ASN A 111 11.52 11.26 19.37
N ARG A 112 11.39 12.22 20.29
CA ARG A 112 12.44 12.64 21.22
C ARG A 112 12.22 12.17 22.66
N GLY A 113 11.39 11.15 22.86
CA GLY A 113 11.07 10.62 24.20
C GLY A 113 12.30 10.30 25.07
N GLY A 114 13.38 9.78 24.47
CA GLY A 114 14.63 9.50 25.19
C GLY A 114 15.29 10.76 25.79
N ASP A 115 15.30 11.88 25.05
CA ASP A 115 15.84 13.15 25.52
C ASP A 115 14.97 13.72 26.66
N ILE A 116 13.65 13.61 26.53
CA ILE A 116 12.67 14.08 27.54
C ILE A 116 12.83 13.30 28.84
N ILE A 117 12.95 11.97 28.77
CA ILE A 117 13.20 11.11 29.94
C ILE A 117 14.53 11.47 30.61
N LYS A 118 15.57 11.77 29.81
CA LYS A 118 16.87 12.20 30.33
C LYS A 118 16.76 13.53 31.08
N ALA A 119 16.04 14.51 30.53
CA ALA A 119 15.79 15.79 31.20
C ALA A 119 15.04 15.60 32.53
N GLY A 120 14.01 14.74 32.54
CA GLY A 120 13.28 14.35 33.75
C GLY A 120 14.18 13.72 34.82
N ASN A 121 15.03 12.77 34.43
CA ASN A 121 15.99 12.13 35.33
C ASN A 121 17.01 13.12 35.91
N GLN A 122 17.54 14.03 35.08
CA GLN A 122 18.49 15.05 35.53
C GLN A 122 17.87 15.99 36.56
N GLU A 123 16.62 16.38 36.38
CA GLU A 123 15.92 17.24 37.35
C GLU A 123 15.59 16.47 38.63
N ALA A 124 15.03 15.27 38.51
CA ALA A 124 14.68 14.43 39.66
C ALA A 124 15.89 14.09 40.55
N GLN A 125 17.09 13.96 39.95
CA GLN A 125 18.32 13.68 40.69
C GLN A 125 18.65 14.75 41.74
N LYS A 126 18.23 16.01 41.53
CA LYS A 126 18.43 17.09 42.50
C LYS A 126 17.65 16.87 43.82
N PHE A 127 16.58 16.08 43.76
CA PHE A 127 15.69 15.76 44.87
C PHE A 127 15.99 14.39 45.52
N ILE A 128 17.13 13.77 45.18
CA ILE A 128 17.48 12.43 45.67
C ILE A 128 17.54 12.34 47.20
N SER A 129 17.96 13.43 47.87
CA SER A 129 18.01 13.52 49.32
C SER A 129 16.60 13.52 49.93
N ASP A 130 15.66 14.26 49.33
CA ASP A 130 14.27 14.31 49.75
C ASP A 130 13.59 12.94 49.56
N PHE A 131 13.84 12.28 48.43
CA PHE A 131 13.33 10.92 48.18
C PHE A 131 13.86 9.90 49.19
N LYS A 132 15.16 9.98 49.56
CA LYS A 132 15.73 9.12 50.60
C LYS A 132 15.10 9.38 51.97
N LEU A 133 14.87 10.64 52.32
CA LEU A 133 14.21 11.03 53.57
C LEU A 133 12.76 10.51 53.60
N LEU A 134 12.00 10.69 52.51
CA LEU A 134 10.64 10.15 52.41
C LEU A 134 10.63 8.63 52.50
N ALA A 135 11.52 7.94 51.77
CA ALA A 135 11.64 6.49 51.83
C ALA A 135 11.95 6.00 53.26
N SER A 136 12.77 6.71 54.03
CA SER A 136 13.05 6.35 55.43
C SER A 136 11.86 6.50 56.38
N LYS A 137 10.87 7.33 56.02
CA LYS A 137 9.65 7.56 56.81
C LYS A 137 8.52 6.57 56.44
N GLN A 138 8.65 5.86 55.33
CA GLN A 138 7.68 4.87 54.89
C GLN A 138 7.88 3.53 55.58
N LYS A 139 6.79 2.81 55.85
CA LYS A 139 6.88 1.40 56.24
C LYS A 139 7.48 0.62 55.07
N GLN A 140 8.54 -0.15 55.32
CA GLN A 140 9.02 -1.13 54.36
C GLN A 140 7.92 -2.17 54.12
N THR A 141 7.33 -2.13 52.95
CA THR A 141 6.51 -3.22 52.42
C THR A 141 7.43 -4.18 51.67
N GLU A 142 7.15 -5.48 51.77
CA GLU A 142 7.80 -6.44 50.87
C GLU A 142 7.50 -6.02 49.44
N LYS A 143 8.56 -5.83 48.65
CA LYS A 143 8.40 -5.60 47.21
C LYS A 143 7.73 -6.83 46.64
N VAL A 144 6.49 -6.70 46.20
CA VAL A 144 5.83 -7.73 45.40
C VAL A 144 6.73 -7.97 44.19
N PRO A 145 7.32 -9.16 44.02
CA PRO A 145 8.19 -9.43 42.89
C PRO A 145 7.35 -9.24 41.62
N VAL A 146 7.76 -8.29 40.79
CA VAL A 146 7.11 -8.08 39.49
C VAL A 146 7.30 -9.37 38.71
N LYS A 147 6.19 -10.06 38.43
CA LYS A 147 6.19 -11.28 37.61
C LYS A 147 6.73 -10.88 36.23
N LYS A 148 7.96 -11.28 35.91
CA LYS A 148 8.51 -11.05 34.58
C LYS A 148 7.67 -11.86 33.60
N ILE A 149 6.94 -11.17 32.73
CA ILE A 149 6.26 -11.82 31.60
C ILE A 149 7.37 -12.36 30.71
N SER A 150 7.51 -13.69 30.68
CA SER A 150 8.59 -14.38 29.97
C SER A 150 8.19 -14.86 28.58
N SER A 151 6.91 -14.73 28.22
CA SER A 151 6.40 -15.14 26.91
C SER A 151 6.06 -13.94 26.05
N ASP A 152 6.62 -13.92 24.85
CA ASP A 152 6.22 -13.01 23.78
C ASP A 152 5.06 -13.58 22.93
N SER A 153 4.45 -14.69 23.38
CA SER A 153 3.30 -15.32 22.75
C SER A 153 1.99 -15.15 23.53
N LEU A 154 0.92 -15.11 22.76
CA LEU A 154 -0.47 -15.03 23.15
C LEU A 154 -1.17 -16.31 22.67
N THR A 155 -1.60 -17.15 23.61
CA THR A 155 -2.56 -18.21 23.33
C THR A 155 -3.95 -17.59 23.31
N ILE A 156 -4.69 -17.77 22.22
CA ILE A 156 -6.04 -17.25 22.03
C ILE A 156 -6.94 -18.44 21.70
N GLN A 157 -7.80 -18.79 22.65
CA GLN A 157 -8.73 -19.91 22.49
C GLN A 157 -9.98 -19.48 21.72
N GLU A 158 -10.55 -18.34 22.11
CA GLU A 158 -11.75 -17.77 21.51
C GLU A 158 -11.53 -16.30 21.16
N VAL A 159 -12.25 -15.81 20.15
CA VAL A 159 -12.32 -14.38 19.84
C VAL A 159 -13.77 -13.95 19.81
N LYS A 160 -14.14 -13.03 20.71
CA LYS A 160 -15.44 -12.35 20.78
C LYS A 160 -15.33 -10.99 20.11
N ILE A 161 -16.26 -10.68 19.22
CA ILE A 161 -16.26 -9.43 18.45
C ILE A 161 -17.59 -8.72 18.65
N SER A 162 -17.53 -7.43 18.96
CA SER A 162 -18.69 -6.56 19.11
C SER A 162 -18.54 -5.29 18.25
N GLY A 163 -19.68 -4.65 17.94
CA GLY A 163 -19.72 -3.40 17.15
C GLY A 163 -19.48 -3.55 15.65
N ASN A 164 -19.47 -4.79 15.13
CA ASN A 164 -19.33 -5.09 13.70
C ASN A 164 -20.70 -5.33 13.03
N GLU A 165 -21.36 -4.24 12.64
CA GLU A 165 -22.68 -4.31 11.99
C GLU A 165 -22.58 -4.63 10.50
N ALA A 166 -21.72 -3.92 9.77
CA ALA A 166 -21.56 -4.05 8.32
C ALA A 166 -20.32 -4.84 7.91
N TYR A 167 -19.48 -5.25 8.86
CA TYR A 167 -18.38 -6.17 8.63
C TYR A 167 -18.58 -7.50 9.36
N THR A 168 -18.30 -8.59 8.66
CA THR A 168 -18.46 -9.95 9.18
C THR A 168 -17.30 -10.35 10.10
N ARG A 169 -17.56 -11.33 10.97
CA ARG A 169 -16.53 -11.93 11.83
C ARG A 169 -15.35 -12.49 11.03
N SER A 170 -15.63 -13.15 9.90
CA SER A 170 -14.61 -13.73 9.02
C SER A 170 -13.73 -12.68 8.37
N TYR A 171 -14.30 -11.56 7.92
CA TYR A 171 -13.55 -10.41 7.43
C TYR A 171 -12.55 -9.91 8.48
N ILE A 172 -13.03 -9.68 9.71
CA ILE A 172 -12.21 -9.13 10.80
C ILE A 172 -11.07 -10.09 11.17
N LEU A 173 -11.39 -11.37 11.40
CA LEU A 173 -10.37 -12.38 11.68
C LEU A 173 -9.37 -12.55 10.53
N GLY A 174 -9.85 -12.48 9.28
CA GLY A 174 -9.02 -12.53 8.08
C GLY A 174 -7.96 -11.43 8.07
N LYS A 175 -8.34 -10.19 8.40
CA LYS A 175 -7.39 -9.06 8.50
C LYS A 175 -6.45 -9.19 9.69
N LEU A 176 -6.93 -9.70 10.82
CA LEU A 176 -6.11 -9.96 12.01
C LEU A 176 -5.12 -11.12 11.82
N LYS A 177 -5.29 -11.93 10.77
CA LYS A 177 -4.53 -13.16 10.55
C LYS A 177 -4.66 -14.17 11.72
N LEU A 178 -5.80 -14.16 12.44
CA LEU A 178 -6.11 -15.12 13.50
C LEU A 178 -7.14 -16.19 13.09
N LYS A 179 -6.83 -17.46 13.41
CA LYS A 179 -7.77 -18.58 13.31
C LYS A 179 -7.81 -19.37 14.63
N PRO A 180 -8.62 -18.95 15.61
CA PRO A 180 -8.69 -19.59 16.92
C PRO A 180 -9.17 -21.06 16.83
N PRO A 181 -8.72 -21.94 17.74
CA PRO A 181 -7.70 -21.70 18.76
C PRO A 181 -6.31 -21.54 18.12
N THR A 182 -5.49 -20.61 18.62
CA THR A 182 -4.19 -20.29 18.01
C THR A 182 -3.19 -19.72 19.01
N GLU A 183 -1.91 -19.94 18.75
CA GLU A 183 -0.80 -19.26 19.43
C GLU A 183 -0.14 -18.27 18.46
N THR A 184 0.00 -17.01 18.86
CA THR A 184 0.60 -15.96 18.05
C THR A 184 1.56 -15.11 18.87
N SER A 185 2.55 -14.48 18.24
CA SER A 185 3.40 -13.52 18.94
C SER A 185 2.72 -12.15 19.05
N TYR A 186 3.07 -11.36 20.06
CA TYR A 186 2.60 -9.97 20.16
C TYR A 186 2.91 -9.16 18.89
N ALA A 187 4.07 -9.38 18.27
CA ALA A 187 4.44 -8.72 17.02
C ALA A 187 3.49 -9.06 15.86
N LYS A 188 3.17 -10.35 15.66
CA LYS A 188 2.22 -10.79 14.63
C LYS A 188 0.80 -10.32 14.91
N PHE A 189 0.38 -10.36 16.16
CA PHE A 189 -0.93 -9.84 16.57
C PHE A 189 -1.05 -8.33 16.28
N ASN A 190 -0.02 -7.55 16.62
CA ASN A 190 0.03 -6.12 16.31
C ASN A 190 0.06 -5.84 14.80
N GLU A 191 0.74 -6.67 14.00
CA GLU A 191 0.66 -6.58 12.53
C GLU A 191 -0.79 -6.82 12.06
N GLY A 192 -1.49 -7.81 12.60
CA GLY A 192 -2.90 -8.06 12.33
C GLY A 192 -3.80 -6.87 12.67
N LEU A 193 -3.59 -6.25 13.84
CA LEU A 193 -4.32 -5.04 14.25
C LEU A 193 -4.03 -3.87 13.29
N ASN A 194 -2.77 -3.69 12.89
CA ASN A 194 -2.38 -2.68 11.90
C ASN A 194 -3.05 -2.94 10.54
N ASN A 195 -3.15 -4.20 10.10
CA ASN A 195 -3.84 -4.57 8.88
C ASN A 195 -5.34 -4.23 8.96
N LEU A 196 -5.99 -4.52 10.09
CA LEU A 196 -7.40 -4.18 10.32
C LEU A 196 -7.62 -2.66 10.34
N SER A 197 -6.74 -1.91 11.02
CA SER A 197 -6.76 -0.44 11.08
C SER A 197 -6.56 0.19 9.69
N ALA A 198 -5.59 -0.32 8.91
CA ALA A 198 -5.25 0.17 7.57
C ALA A 198 -6.39 0.05 6.55
N THR A 199 -7.40 -0.78 6.82
CA THR A 199 -8.62 -0.84 5.99
C THR A 199 -9.38 0.49 6.00
N GLY A 200 -9.23 1.30 7.05
CA GLY A 200 -10.01 2.52 7.30
C GLY A 200 -11.50 2.25 7.53
N ASN A 201 -11.88 0.99 7.78
CA ASN A 201 -13.26 0.57 7.98
C ASN A 201 -13.74 0.78 9.42
N PHE A 202 -12.81 0.89 10.37
CA PHE A 202 -13.09 1.08 11.78
C PHE A 202 -12.44 2.36 12.25
N LYS A 203 -13.22 3.20 12.94
CA LYS A 203 -12.75 4.41 13.62
C LYS A 203 -11.98 4.07 14.89
N GLN A 204 -12.40 3.02 15.59
CA GLN A 204 -11.81 2.56 16.84
C GLN A 204 -11.76 1.03 16.89
N ILE A 205 -10.67 0.50 17.44
CA ILE A 205 -10.43 -0.92 17.65
C ILE A 205 -9.90 -1.08 19.08
N ASN A 206 -10.79 -1.44 20.01
CA ASN A 206 -10.42 -1.77 21.38
C ASN A 206 -10.28 -3.28 21.51
N TYR A 207 -9.37 -3.75 22.37
CA TYR A 207 -9.25 -5.17 22.62
C TYR A 207 -8.69 -5.44 24.02
N TYR A 208 -9.07 -6.56 24.61
CA TYR A 208 -8.54 -7.03 25.90
C TYR A 208 -8.67 -8.54 26.00
N LEU A 209 -7.87 -9.14 26.87
CA LEU A 209 -7.87 -10.57 27.14
C LEU A 209 -8.58 -10.82 28.47
N ASP A 210 -9.58 -11.69 28.45
CA ASP A 210 -10.20 -12.28 29.63
C ASP A 210 -9.81 -13.75 29.73
N GLU A 211 -10.07 -14.36 30.89
CA GLU A 211 -9.97 -15.80 31.10
C GLU A 211 -11.39 -16.36 31.34
N ASN A 212 -11.70 -17.51 30.74
CA ASN A 212 -12.95 -18.21 31.03
C ASN A 212 -12.84 -19.03 32.34
N GLU A 213 -13.90 -19.74 32.71
CA GLU A 213 -13.93 -20.60 33.91
C GLU A 213 -12.87 -21.72 33.87
N GLU A 214 -12.35 -22.06 32.70
CA GLU A 214 -11.30 -23.06 32.48
C GLU A 214 -9.89 -22.43 32.34
N GLU A 215 -9.73 -21.15 32.71
CA GLU A 215 -8.49 -20.34 32.56
C GLU A 215 -8.01 -20.20 31.09
N GLU A 216 -8.87 -20.48 30.12
CA GLU A 216 -8.56 -20.26 28.71
C GLU A 216 -8.71 -18.79 28.33
N LYS A 217 -7.74 -18.28 27.57
CA LYS A 217 -7.68 -16.88 27.18
C LYS A 217 -8.66 -16.57 26.04
N ILE A 218 -9.60 -15.67 26.32
CA ILE A 218 -10.55 -15.12 25.34
C ILE A 218 -10.12 -13.72 24.95
N LEU A 219 -9.96 -13.48 23.65
CA LEU A 219 -9.72 -12.14 23.11
C LEU A 219 -11.05 -11.45 22.79
N ASN A 220 -11.36 -10.40 23.52
CA ASN A 220 -12.49 -9.52 23.23
C ASN A 220 -12.02 -8.38 22.32
N ILE A 221 -12.75 -8.13 21.23
CA ILE A 221 -12.49 -7.03 20.29
C ILE A 221 -13.76 -6.21 20.14
N GLU A 222 -13.69 -4.95 20.54
CA GLU A 222 -14.80 -4.00 20.42
C GLU A 222 -14.49 -2.99 19.34
N LEU A 223 -15.37 -2.90 18.35
CA LEU A 223 -15.15 -2.11 17.14
C LEU A 223 -16.14 -0.96 17.06
N GLN A 224 -15.67 0.17 16.56
CA GLN A 224 -16.55 1.24 16.09
C GLN A 224 -16.33 1.41 14.59
N GLU A 225 -17.35 1.08 13.79
CA GLU A 225 -17.26 1.24 12.34
C GLU A 225 -17.15 2.71 11.93
N ASN A 226 -16.33 2.96 10.91
CA ASN A 226 -16.24 4.27 10.28
C ASN A 226 -17.54 4.55 9.53
N GLN A 227 -18.11 5.74 9.69
CA GLN A 227 -19.33 6.15 8.98
C GLN A 227 -19.05 6.59 7.54
N ILE A 228 -17.81 6.93 7.22
CA ILE A 228 -17.41 7.34 5.86
C ILE A 228 -17.43 6.11 4.95
N ARG A 229 -18.33 6.14 3.96
CA ARG A 229 -18.52 5.06 2.97
C ARG A 229 -17.98 5.40 1.60
N ASN A 230 -17.93 6.68 1.26
CA ASN A 230 -17.55 7.13 -0.08
C ASN A 230 -16.20 7.85 -0.01
N LEU A 231 -15.35 7.57 -0.98
CA LEU A 231 -14.05 8.20 -1.15
C LEU A 231 -13.90 8.65 -2.60
N LEU A 232 -13.48 9.90 -2.77
CA LEU A 232 -13.11 10.46 -4.07
C LEU A 232 -11.62 10.75 -4.06
N ARG A 233 -10.91 10.31 -5.10
CA ARG A 233 -9.49 10.59 -5.30
C ARG A 233 -9.26 11.19 -6.67
N PHE A 234 -8.35 12.16 -6.72
CA PHE A 234 -7.96 12.87 -7.92
C PHE A 234 -6.46 12.68 -8.11
N ALA A 235 -6.05 12.38 -9.34
CA ALA A 235 -4.64 12.34 -9.71
C ALA A 235 -4.45 12.86 -11.14
N VAL A 236 -3.21 13.19 -11.45
CA VAL A 236 -2.76 13.45 -12.81
C VAL A 236 -1.74 12.41 -13.19
N HIS A 237 -1.69 12.09 -14.47
CA HIS A 237 -0.86 11.02 -14.98
C HIS A 237 -0.26 11.39 -16.34
N TYR A 238 0.99 10.97 -16.57
CA TYR A 238 1.62 10.99 -17.89
C TYR A 238 2.55 9.79 -18.07
N ASP A 239 2.51 9.19 -19.26
CA ASP A 239 3.50 8.22 -19.73
C ASP A 239 3.60 8.20 -21.26
N ASP A 240 4.60 7.50 -21.80
CA ASP A 240 4.84 7.48 -23.24
C ASP A 240 3.84 6.67 -24.06
N LEU A 241 3.06 5.77 -23.46
CA LEU A 241 2.07 4.95 -24.13
C LEU A 241 0.66 5.56 -24.05
N TYR A 242 0.15 5.80 -22.84
CA TYR A 242 -1.20 6.33 -22.63
C TYR A 242 -1.27 7.85 -22.62
N LYS A 243 -0.12 8.54 -22.58
CA LYS A 243 -0.01 10.00 -22.61
C LYS A 243 -0.69 10.66 -21.41
N SER A 244 -1.12 11.91 -21.56
CA SER A 244 -1.62 12.73 -20.47
C SER A 244 -3.03 12.31 -20.07
N ALA A 245 -3.30 12.26 -18.76
CA ALA A 245 -4.64 12.02 -18.25
C ALA A 245 -4.89 12.63 -16.85
N ALA A 246 -6.13 13.04 -16.63
CA ALA A 246 -6.70 13.27 -15.31
C ALA A 246 -7.41 12.00 -14.85
N LEU A 247 -7.17 11.61 -13.61
CA LEU A 247 -7.67 10.38 -13.01
C LEU A 247 -8.66 10.72 -11.90
N LEU A 248 -9.84 10.12 -12.00
CA LEU A 248 -10.92 10.24 -11.03
C LEU A 248 -11.25 8.85 -10.50
N ASN A 249 -11.01 8.61 -9.22
CA ASN A 249 -11.39 7.36 -8.57
C ASN A 249 -12.55 7.63 -7.60
N PHE A 250 -13.63 6.87 -7.76
CA PHE A 250 -14.74 6.81 -6.81
C PHE A 250 -14.76 5.42 -6.17
N THR A 251 -14.53 5.36 -4.86
CA THR A 251 -14.67 4.13 -4.07
C THR A 251 -15.84 4.25 -3.12
N ARG A 252 -16.71 3.23 -3.11
CA ARG A 252 -17.80 3.10 -2.15
C ARG A 252 -17.74 1.76 -1.44
N LYS A 253 -17.74 1.80 -0.10
CA LYS A 253 -17.82 0.62 0.76
C LYS A 253 -19.26 0.37 1.18
N ARG A 254 -19.67 -0.89 1.33
CA ARG A 254 -21.00 -1.28 1.83
C ARG A 254 -22.12 -0.75 0.90
N LEU A 255 -22.00 -1.04 -0.40
CA LEU A 255 -22.99 -0.63 -1.40
C LEU A 255 -24.19 -1.57 -1.42
N ILE A 256 -23.96 -2.87 -1.59
CA ILE A 256 -25.00 -3.89 -1.76
C ILE A 256 -25.09 -4.76 -0.51
N GLN A 257 -23.96 -5.25 -0.01
CA GLN A 257 -23.91 -6.16 1.14
C GLN A 257 -22.73 -5.90 2.08
N LYS A 258 -22.61 -6.71 3.14
CA LYS A 258 -21.50 -6.61 4.10
C LYS A 258 -20.16 -6.90 3.44
N ASN A 259 -19.11 -6.23 3.91
CA ASN A 259 -17.72 -6.31 3.42
C ASN A 259 -17.48 -5.93 1.95
N ASP A 260 -18.50 -5.48 1.20
CA ASP A 260 -18.30 -5.17 -0.21
C ASP A 260 -17.64 -3.79 -0.42
N ILE A 261 -16.94 -3.68 -1.53
CA ILE A 261 -16.26 -2.47 -1.98
C ILE A 261 -16.46 -2.36 -3.48
N VAL A 262 -16.88 -1.18 -3.93
CA VAL A 262 -16.97 -0.80 -5.33
C VAL A 262 -15.92 0.26 -5.59
N SER A 263 -15.11 0.08 -6.62
CA SER A 263 -14.14 1.06 -7.09
C SER A 263 -14.39 1.33 -8.57
N PHE A 264 -14.48 2.60 -8.94
CA PHE A 264 -14.61 3.04 -10.32
C PHE A 264 -13.56 4.11 -10.61
N ASP A 265 -12.61 3.77 -11.48
CA ASP A 265 -11.58 4.64 -11.99
C ASP A 265 -12.00 5.13 -13.38
N LEU A 266 -12.15 6.43 -13.53
CA LEU A 266 -12.34 7.11 -14.81
C LEU A 266 -11.07 7.89 -15.13
N ILE A 267 -10.45 7.57 -16.27
CA ILE A 267 -9.21 8.18 -16.72
C ILE A 267 -9.49 8.94 -18.02
N LEU A 268 -9.46 10.27 -17.94
CA LEU A 268 -9.82 11.18 -19.02
C LEU A 268 -8.57 11.89 -19.51
N GLY A 269 -8.31 11.85 -20.81
CA GLY A 269 -7.13 12.45 -21.41
C GLY A 269 -7.01 12.07 -22.88
N ASP A 270 -5.78 12.00 -23.38
CA ASP A 270 -5.50 11.63 -24.78
C ASP A 270 -6.10 10.26 -25.15
N ASN A 271 -6.10 9.35 -24.17
CA ASN A 271 -6.70 8.03 -24.30
C ASN A 271 -7.65 7.75 -23.14
N ILE A 272 -8.94 7.66 -23.45
CA ILE A 272 -9.99 7.37 -22.46
C ILE A 272 -9.84 5.92 -21.98
N ARG A 273 -9.88 5.75 -20.67
CA ARG A 273 -9.84 4.44 -20.02
C ARG A 273 -10.78 4.42 -18.83
N TYR A 274 -11.26 3.25 -18.46
CA TYR A 274 -11.91 3.07 -17.18
C TYR A 274 -11.57 1.70 -16.57
N ASN A 275 -11.68 1.62 -15.25
CA ASN A 275 -11.58 0.38 -14.51
C ASN A 275 -12.67 0.35 -13.42
N PHE A 276 -13.53 -0.65 -13.48
CA PHE A 276 -14.58 -0.93 -12.50
C PHE A 276 -14.25 -2.23 -11.78
N ASP A 277 -14.35 -2.22 -10.46
CA ASP A 277 -14.10 -3.37 -9.59
C ASP A 277 -15.16 -3.41 -8.49
N TYR A 278 -15.93 -4.49 -8.44
CA TYR A 278 -16.82 -4.84 -7.35
C TYR A 278 -16.25 -6.05 -6.64
N TYR A 279 -15.91 -5.93 -5.36
CA TYR A 279 -15.26 -6.98 -4.59
C TYR A 279 -15.92 -7.17 -3.23
N ILE A 280 -16.18 -8.42 -2.86
CA ILE A 280 -16.72 -8.81 -1.56
C ILE A 280 -15.63 -9.57 -0.81
N ASP A 281 -15.08 -8.94 0.23
CA ASP A 281 -14.03 -9.54 1.03
C ASP A 281 -14.62 -10.47 2.11
N GLN A 282 -14.32 -11.76 2.03
CA GLN A 282 -14.77 -12.77 2.99
C GLN A 282 -13.66 -13.23 3.95
N GLY A 283 -12.57 -12.47 4.05
CA GLY A 283 -11.42 -12.80 4.89
C GLY A 283 -10.69 -14.06 4.40
N TYR A 284 -10.75 -15.13 5.18
CA TYR A 284 -10.14 -16.42 4.82
C TYR A 284 -10.95 -17.24 3.82
N TYR A 285 -12.25 -16.97 3.75
CA TYR A 285 -13.09 -17.66 2.78
C TYR A 285 -12.86 -17.07 1.40
N TRP A 286 -13.35 -17.80 0.39
CA TRP A 286 -13.34 -17.32 -0.97
C TRP A 286 -14.16 -16.04 -1.07
N SER A 287 -13.45 -14.96 -1.37
CA SER A 287 -13.99 -13.66 -1.74
C SER A 287 -14.43 -13.72 -3.19
N PHE A 288 -15.41 -12.92 -3.57
CA PHE A 288 -15.95 -12.88 -4.93
C PHE A 288 -15.80 -11.48 -5.50
N GLY A 289 -15.54 -11.36 -6.79
CA GLY A 289 -15.54 -10.07 -7.45
C GLY A 289 -15.91 -10.11 -8.92
N VAL A 290 -16.28 -8.93 -9.41
CA VAL A 290 -16.59 -8.65 -10.80
C VAL A 290 -15.78 -7.43 -11.22
N LYS A 291 -15.07 -7.56 -12.33
CA LYS A 291 -14.23 -6.49 -12.87
C LYS A 291 -14.63 -6.19 -14.31
N SER A 292 -14.64 -4.92 -14.67
CA SER A 292 -14.79 -4.47 -16.06
C SER A 292 -13.78 -3.39 -16.34
N ARG A 293 -13.09 -3.47 -17.48
CA ARG A 293 -11.98 -2.58 -17.81
C ARG A 293 -12.02 -2.24 -19.30
N TYR A 294 -11.84 -0.97 -19.62
CA TYR A 294 -11.58 -0.53 -20.98
C TYR A 294 -10.25 0.21 -21.05
N ASN A 295 -9.40 -0.16 -22.01
CA ASN A 295 -8.19 0.56 -22.34
C ASN A 295 -8.12 0.84 -23.83
N SER A 296 -7.65 2.04 -24.18
CA SER A 296 -7.23 2.35 -25.53
C SER A 296 -5.90 3.08 -25.52
N PHE A 297 -5.12 2.93 -26.59
CA PHE A 297 -4.00 3.82 -26.90
C PHE A 297 -3.73 3.82 -28.41
N LYS A 298 -2.98 4.83 -28.85
CA LYS A 298 -2.40 4.92 -30.18
C LYS A 298 -0.88 4.85 -30.08
N LYS A 299 -0.24 4.05 -30.91
CA LYS A 299 1.22 3.91 -30.93
C LYS A 299 1.72 3.58 -32.33
N ASN A 300 2.78 4.25 -32.76
CA ASN A 300 3.53 3.84 -33.94
C ASN A 300 4.33 2.57 -33.63
N VAL A 301 4.08 1.52 -34.39
CA VAL A 301 4.72 0.21 -34.24
C VAL A 301 5.33 -0.24 -35.57
N ARG A 302 6.29 -1.15 -35.51
CA ARG A 302 6.86 -1.76 -36.73
C ARG A 302 5.81 -2.61 -37.41
N PHE A 303 5.63 -2.43 -38.72
CA PHE A 303 4.63 -3.16 -39.51
C PHE A 303 4.82 -4.69 -39.41
N ALA A 304 6.08 -5.14 -39.40
CA ALA A 304 6.44 -6.55 -39.29
C ALA A 304 5.94 -7.27 -38.02
N LEU A 305 5.51 -6.54 -36.98
CA LEU A 305 4.95 -7.13 -35.75
C LEU A 305 3.48 -7.55 -35.91
N PHE A 306 2.81 -7.09 -36.96
CA PHE A 306 1.42 -7.41 -37.26
C PHE A 306 1.32 -7.73 -38.75
N PRO A 307 1.99 -8.78 -39.26
CA PRO A 307 1.89 -9.14 -40.67
C PRO A 307 0.44 -9.58 -40.94
N PRO A 308 -0.35 -8.82 -41.68
CA PRO A 308 -1.70 -9.27 -42.03
C PRO A 308 -1.58 -10.31 -43.16
N GLU A 309 -2.38 -11.35 -43.11
CA GLU A 309 -2.50 -12.30 -44.23
C GLU A 309 -3.06 -11.63 -45.49
N THR A 310 -3.81 -10.54 -45.31
CA THR A 310 -4.60 -9.86 -46.34
C THR A 310 -3.88 -8.76 -47.09
N VAL A 311 -2.65 -8.41 -46.71
CA VAL A 311 -1.87 -7.37 -47.38
C VAL A 311 -0.69 -8.01 -48.11
N GLU A 312 -0.98 -8.57 -49.27
CA GLU A 312 0.06 -8.90 -50.25
C GLU A 312 0.76 -7.59 -50.69
N ASP A 313 2.09 -7.62 -50.82
CA ASP A 313 2.90 -6.59 -51.50
C ASP A 313 3.22 -5.23 -50.83
N ILE A 314 3.04 -5.02 -49.52
CA ILE A 314 3.54 -3.79 -48.84
C ILE A 314 4.90 -4.00 -48.16
N SER A 315 5.90 -4.42 -48.93
CA SER A 315 7.30 -4.57 -48.44
C SER A 315 8.01 -3.24 -48.12
N SER A 316 7.37 -2.09 -48.38
CA SER A 316 7.97 -0.74 -48.27
C SER A 316 7.55 0.07 -47.03
N VAL A 317 6.61 -0.42 -46.22
CA VAL A 317 6.15 0.29 -45.00
C VAL A 317 6.91 -0.21 -43.77
N ALA A 318 7.69 0.69 -43.16
CA ALA A 318 8.46 0.35 -41.96
C ALA A 318 7.62 0.39 -40.68
N ASN A 319 6.80 1.43 -40.50
CA ASN A 319 6.00 1.66 -39.30
C ASN A 319 4.56 2.04 -39.66
N ILE A 320 3.62 1.66 -38.79
CA ILE A 320 2.20 1.99 -38.89
C ILE A 320 1.71 2.60 -37.58
N GLU A 321 0.75 3.52 -37.63
CA GLU A 321 0.03 3.95 -36.42
C GLU A 321 -1.01 2.90 -36.06
N LEU A 322 -0.78 2.19 -34.96
CA LEU A 322 -1.68 1.18 -34.44
C LEU A 322 -2.56 1.79 -33.35
N ARG A 323 -3.87 1.59 -33.47
CA ARG A 323 -4.84 1.85 -32.41
C ARG A 323 -5.25 0.52 -31.76
N HIS A 324 -4.94 0.40 -30.47
CA HIS A 324 -5.31 -0.73 -29.63
C HIS A 324 -6.54 -0.37 -28.79
N GLU A 325 -7.51 -1.28 -28.72
CA GLU A 325 -8.67 -1.21 -27.82
C GLU A 325 -8.86 -2.58 -27.14
N ASP A 326 -8.96 -2.57 -25.81
CA ASP A 326 -9.17 -3.76 -24.97
C ASP A 326 -10.35 -3.47 -24.05
N PHE A 327 -11.38 -4.31 -24.14
CA PHE A 327 -12.51 -4.31 -23.22
C PHE A 327 -12.58 -5.69 -22.55
N THR A 328 -12.31 -5.73 -21.25
CA THR A 328 -12.20 -6.97 -20.48
C THR A 328 -13.21 -6.99 -19.35
N ASN A 329 -13.95 -8.09 -19.21
CA ASN A 329 -14.86 -8.35 -18.10
C ASN A 329 -14.45 -9.66 -17.43
N GLN A 330 -14.38 -9.66 -16.10
CA GLN A 330 -13.98 -10.82 -15.32
C GLN A 330 -14.97 -11.07 -14.20
N ILE A 331 -15.23 -12.34 -13.94
CA ILE A 331 -15.88 -12.81 -12.72
C ILE A 331 -14.87 -13.72 -12.04
N TYR A 332 -14.57 -13.48 -10.77
CA TYR A 332 -13.50 -14.18 -10.09
C TYR A 332 -13.82 -14.47 -8.63
N VAL A 333 -13.12 -15.47 -8.11
CA VAL A 333 -13.03 -15.79 -6.70
C VAL A 333 -11.58 -15.69 -6.24
N GLN A 334 -11.35 -15.23 -5.02
CA GLN A 334 -10.00 -15.02 -4.48
C GLN A 334 -9.94 -15.42 -3.00
N THR A 335 -8.81 -15.96 -2.55
CA THR A 335 -8.56 -16.26 -1.14
C THR A 335 -7.12 -15.95 -0.74
N LEU A 336 -6.89 -15.76 0.56
CA LEU A 336 -5.57 -15.62 1.16
C LEU A 336 -5.05 -16.99 1.61
N PHE A 337 -4.36 -17.68 0.71
CA PHE A 337 -3.70 -18.95 1.00
C PHE A 337 -2.48 -18.76 1.93
N GLN A 338 -2.40 -19.56 2.98
CA GLN A 338 -1.39 -19.46 4.06
C GLN A 338 -1.22 -18.03 4.64
N GLN A 339 -2.28 -17.19 4.58
CA GLN A 339 -2.32 -15.82 5.11
C GLN A 339 -1.34 -14.81 4.49
N ILE A 340 -0.57 -15.20 3.47
CA ILE A 340 0.43 -14.36 2.80
C ILE A 340 0.35 -14.40 1.26
N TYR A 341 -0.23 -15.46 0.69
CA TYR A 341 -0.41 -15.60 -0.75
C TYR A 341 -1.85 -15.26 -1.15
N SER A 342 -2.02 -14.43 -2.18
CA SER A 342 -3.32 -14.19 -2.81
C SER A 342 -3.48 -15.14 -4.00
N LEU A 343 -4.42 -16.08 -3.91
CA LEU A 343 -4.79 -16.99 -4.99
C LEU A 343 -6.14 -16.56 -5.57
N GLY A 344 -6.19 -16.29 -6.86
CA GLY A 344 -7.41 -15.95 -7.60
C GLY A 344 -7.66 -16.92 -8.75
N LEU A 345 -8.94 -17.19 -9.02
CA LEU A 345 -9.43 -18.01 -10.13
C LEU A 345 -10.66 -17.33 -10.72
N GLY A 346 -10.85 -17.40 -12.03
CA GLY A 346 -12.00 -16.76 -12.65
C GLY A 346 -12.20 -17.09 -14.11
N VAL A 347 -13.22 -16.46 -14.68
CA VAL A 347 -13.51 -16.47 -16.11
C VAL A 347 -13.45 -15.04 -16.63
N GLU A 348 -13.00 -14.90 -17.88
CA GLU A 348 -12.76 -13.64 -18.54
C GLU A 348 -13.43 -13.63 -19.93
N HIS A 349 -14.13 -12.55 -20.23
CA HIS A 349 -14.50 -12.14 -21.57
C HIS A 349 -13.63 -10.94 -21.97
N LYS A 350 -12.96 -11.02 -23.12
CA LYS A 350 -12.11 -9.95 -23.66
C LYS A 350 -12.50 -9.65 -25.09
N HIS A 351 -12.92 -8.43 -25.37
CA HIS A 351 -12.96 -7.90 -26.72
C HIS A 351 -11.65 -7.18 -27.02
N LEU A 352 -10.89 -7.67 -28.00
CA LEU A 352 -9.61 -7.10 -28.42
C LEU A 352 -9.74 -6.58 -29.85
N LYS A 353 -9.23 -5.37 -30.07
CA LYS A 353 -9.23 -4.73 -31.37
C LYS A 353 -7.91 -4.03 -31.67
N PHE A 354 -7.34 -4.33 -32.82
CA PHE A 354 -6.17 -3.67 -33.39
C PHE A 354 -6.50 -3.16 -34.78
N LYS A 355 -6.36 -1.87 -35.03
CA LYS A 355 -6.58 -1.28 -36.35
C LYS A 355 -5.53 -0.23 -36.70
N SER A 356 -5.29 -0.01 -37.98
CA SER A 356 -4.47 1.07 -38.52
C SER A 356 -5.27 1.88 -39.55
N GLU A 357 -5.24 3.19 -39.38
CA GLU A 357 -5.80 4.16 -40.36
C GLU A 357 -4.72 4.62 -41.36
N THR A 358 -3.47 4.16 -41.19
CA THR A 358 -2.33 4.54 -42.05
C THR A 358 -2.08 3.57 -43.21
N LEU A 359 -2.79 2.44 -43.23
CA LEU A 359 -2.80 1.48 -44.33
C LEU A 359 -4.09 1.62 -45.12
N ILE A 360 -3.97 1.59 -46.45
CA ILE A 360 -5.10 1.66 -47.37
C ILE A 360 -5.61 0.22 -47.54
N ALA A 361 -6.81 -0.06 -47.01
CA ALA A 361 -7.55 -1.27 -47.37
C ALA A 361 -8.12 -1.12 -48.80
N GLU A 362 -8.67 -2.21 -49.38
CA GLU A 362 -9.30 -2.18 -50.72
C GLU A 362 -10.34 -1.05 -50.90
N ASP A 363 -10.93 -0.57 -49.80
CA ASP A 363 -11.69 0.68 -49.73
C ASP A 363 -10.85 1.81 -49.08
N PRO A 364 -10.57 2.91 -49.81
CA PRO A 364 -9.76 4.03 -49.32
C PRO A 364 -10.38 4.82 -48.16
N THR A 365 -11.61 4.49 -47.76
CA THR A 365 -12.28 5.09 -46.59
C THR A 365 -12.29 4.21 -45.34
N SER A 366 -11.83 2.96 -45.46
CA SER A 366 -11.91 1.95 -44.39
C SER A 366 -10.52 1.65 -43.80
N ALA A 367 -10.43 1.65 -42.47
CA ALA A 367 -9.20 1.32 -41.75
C ALA A 367 -8.88 -0.18 -41.84
N THR A 368 -7.60 -0.53 -41.97
CA THR A 368 -7.15 -1.93 -41.89
C THR A 368 -7.32 -2.44 -40.46
N VAL A 369 -8.04 -3.56 -40.31
CA VAL A 369 -8.28 -4.21 -39.02
C VAL A 369 -7.44 -5.47 -38.94
N PHE A 370 -6.53 -5.54 -37.97
CA PHE A 370 -5.68 -6.70 -37.70
C PHE A 370 -6.30 -7.66 -36.69
N GLU A 371 -7.17 -7.13 -35.83
CA GLU A 371 -7.84 -7.89 -34.78
C GLU A 371 -9.15 -7.21 -34.45
N ASN A 372 -10.19 -8.01 -34.25
CA ASN A 372 -11.50 -7.58 -33.78
C ASN A 372 -12.28 -8.82 -33.30
N THR A 373 -11.90 -9.34 -32.15
CA THR A 373 -12.37 -10.65 -31.68
C THR A 373 -12.74 -10.60 -30.20
N ASN A 374 -13.82 -11.29 -29.85
CA ASN A 374 -14.18 -11.61 -28.48
C ASN A 374 -13.56 -12.94 -28.09
N TYR A 375 -12.74 -12.95 -27.07
CA TYR A 375 -12.10 -14.11 -26.48
C TYR A 375 -12.75 -14.45 -25.14
N TYR A 376 -12.95 -15.74 -24.89
CA TYR A 376 -13.45 -16.25 -23.62
C TYR A 376 -12.40 -17.19 -23.02
N SER A 377 -11.99 -16.89 -21.79
CA SER A 377 -10.93 -17.63 -21.12
C SER A 377 -11.25 -17.93 -19.66
N ALA A 378 -10.62 -18.98 -19.14
CA ALA A 378 -10.48 -19.20 -17.71
C ALA A 378 -9.09 -18.71 -17.28
N PHE A 379 -8.96 -18.17 -16.07
CA PHE A 379 -7.68 -17.68 -15.59
C PHE A 379 -7.43 -18.05 -14.13
N GLY A 380 -6.16 -18.09 -13.76
CA GLY A 380 -5.69 -18.22 -12.40
C GLY A 380 -4.48 -17.33 -12.13
N ASN A 381 -4.42 -16.76 -10.94
CA ASN A 381 -3.32 -15.90 -10.51
C ASN A 381 -2.88 -16.23 -9.09
N LEU A 382 -1.56 -16.17 -8.85
CA LEU A 382 -0.97 -16.36 -7.54
C LEU A 382 0.00 -15.21 -7.26
N LYS A 383 -0.18 -14.53 -6.13
CA LYS A 383 0.61 -13.34 -5.80
C LYS A 383 1.12 -13.37 -4.36
N LEU A 384 2.39 -13.02 -4.17
CA LEU A 384 3.03 -12.71 -2.91
C LEU A 384 3.70 -11.34 -3.05
N ASP A 385 3.40 -10.41 -2.15
CA ASP A 385 4.10 -9.12 -2.12
C ASP A 385 4.38 -8.74 -0.65
N SER A 386 5.65 -8.80 -0.29
CA SER A 386 6.15 -8.41 1.04
C SER A 386 7.05 -7.18 0.99
N ARG A 387 7.05 -6.48 -0.15
CA ARG A 387 7.88 -5.27 -0.33
C ARG A 387 7.37 -4.14 0.56
N ASP A 388 8.30 -3.41 1.14
CA ASP A 388 8.01 -2.28 2.02
C ASP A 388 7.48 -1.03 1.30
N ASN A 389 7.72 -0.92 0.00
CA ASN A 389 7.18 0.14 -0.84
C ASN A 389 6.86 -0.38 -2.25
N LYS A 390 5.75 0.08 -2.84
CA LYS A 390 5.31 -0.35 -4.18
C LYS A 390 6.23 0.10 -5.31
N TYR A 391 6.74 1.34 -5.26
CA TYR A 391 7.50 1.97 -6.35
C TYR A 391 9.00 1.94 -6.11
N PHE A 392 9.44 2.15 -4.87
CA PHE A 392 10.85 2.21 -4.47
C PHE A 392 11.15 1.24 -3.31
N PRO A 393 10.99 -0.09 -3.54
CA PRO A 393 11.17 -1.09 -2.50
C PRO A 393 12.64 -1.14 -2.03
N LYS A 394 12.84 -1.18 -0.71
CA LYS A 394 14.16 -1.35 -0.08
C LYS A 394 14.37 -2.74 0.49
N LYS A 395 13.28 -3.44 0.79
CA LYS A 395 13.32 -4.80 1.33
C LYS A 395 12.07 -5.58 0.93
N GLY A 396 12.22 -6.88 0.78
CA GLY A 396 11.10 -7.81 0.63
C GLY A 396 11.19 -8.62 -0.66
N VAL A 397 10.30 -9.61 -0.75
CA VAL A 397 10.14 -10.49 -1.91
C VAL A 397 8.83 -10.21 -2.62
N PHE A 398 8.83 -10.39 -3.94
CA PHE A 398 7.68 -10.30 -4.82
C PHE A 398 7.60 -11.55 -5.68
N PHE A 399 6.40 -12.10 -5.82
CA PHE A 399 6.09 -13.14 -6.80
C PHE A 399 4.70 -12.90 -7.37
N GLU A 400 4.56 -13.03 -8.68
CA GLU A 400 3.27 -13.00 -9.37
C GLU A 400 3.29 -14.00 -10.52
N GLY A 401 2.43 -15.01 -10.44
CA GLY A 401 2.18 -15.98 -11.50
C GLY A 401 0.78 -15.78 -12.07
N ASN A 402 0.64 -15.82 -13.39
CA ASN A 402 -0.64 -15.76 -14.08
C ASN A 402 -0.73 -16.87 -15.11
N PHE A 403 -1.91 -17.44 -15.25
CA PHE A 403 -2.25 -18.45 -16.24
C PHE A 403 -3.61 -18.12 -16.84
N ASN A 404 -3.71 -18.16 -18.17
CA ASN A 404 -4.94 -17.97 -18.92
C ASN A 404 -5.10 -19.13 -19.91
N PHE A 405 -6.28 -19.74 -19.95
CA PHE A 405 -6.68 -20.72 -20.96
C PHE A 405 -7.80 -20.13 -21.80
N TYR A 406 -7.51 -19.82 -23.07
CA TYR A 406 -8.45 -19.29 -24.05
C TYR A 406 -9.15 -20.46 -24.73
N ALA A 407 -10.46 -20.55 -24.50
CA ALA A 407 -11.27 -21.70 -24.92
C ALA A 407 -12.17 -21.40 -26.12
N LEU A 408 -12.60 -20.14 -26.29
CA LEU A 408 -13.51 -19.76 -27.36
C LEU A 408 -13.14 -18.38 -27.89
N ALA A 409 -13.37 -18.18 -29.19
CA ALA A 409 -13.30 -16.87 -29.82
C ALA A 409 -14.49 -16.64 -30.77
N SER A 410 -14.86 -15.38 -30.96
CA SER A 410 -15.84 -14.96 -31.97
C SER A 410 -15.52 -13.57 -32.54
N GLY A 411 -15.44 -13.46 -33.85
CA GLY A 411 -15.06 -12.22 -34.54
C GLY A 411 -14.16 -12.51 -35.74
N LEU A 412 -13.13 -11.67 -35.91
CA LEU A 412 -12.23 -11.73 -37.05
C LEU A 412 -11.30 -12.95 -37.06
N ASN A 413 -10.98 -13.50 -35.88
CA ASN A 413 -10.17 -14.71 -35.75
C ASN A 413 -11.02 -15.97 -36.01
N GLU A 414 -11.29 -16.26 -37.28
CA GLU A 414 -12.12 -17.41 -37.71
C GLU A 414 -11.40 -18.76 -37.55
N ASN A 415 -10.07 -18.77 -37.60
CA ASN A 415 -9.22 -19.96 -37.44
C ASN A 415 -8.75 -20.16 -36.00
N PHE A 416 -9.57 -19.78 -35.02
CA PHE A 416 -9.21 -19.86 -33.62
C PHE A 416 -8.95 -21.30 -33.18
N GLU A 417 -7.79 -21.52 -32.55
CA GLU A 417 -7.45 -22.73 -31.81
C GLU A 417 -7.34 -22.40 -30.32
N GLU A 418 -7.75 -23.34 -29.46
CA GLU A 418 -7.58 -23.19 -28.02
C GLU A 418 -6.10 -23.06 -27.66
N PHE A 419 -5.77 -22.13 -26.76
CA PHE A 419 -4.39 -21.93 -26.33
C PHE A 419 -4.29 -21.49 -24.88
N SER A 420 -3.11 -21.67 -24.30
CA SER A 420 -2.79 -21.24 -22.94
C SER A 420 -1.65 -20.24 -22.94
N ILE A 421 -1.71 -19.27 -22.03
CA ILE A 421 -0.62 -18.33 -21.76
C ILE A 421 -0.27 -18.42 -20.28
N ALA A 422 1.00 -18.68 -20.00
CA ALA A 422 1.52 -18.68 -18.64
C ALA A 422 2.64 -17.63 -18.52
N ARG A 423 2.66 -16.89 -17.41
CA ARG A 423 3.78 -16.00 -17.06
C ARG A 423 4.03 -15.96 -15.56
N ALA A 424 5.28 -15.73 -15.20
CA ALA A 424 5.68 -15.55 -13.81
C ALA A 424 6.72 -14.43 -13.68
N SER A 425 6.64 -13.67 -12.59
CA SER A 425 7.61 -12.65 -12.19
C SER A 425 8.06 -12.94 -10.77
N LEU A 426 9.37 -12.95 -10.54
CA LEU A 426 10.02 -12.98 -9.22
C LEU A 426 10.82 -11.70 -9.03
N GLY A 427 10.70 -11.09 -7.86
CA GLY A 427 11.43 -9.89 -7.47
C GLY A 427 12.02 -9.99 -6.07
N TYR A 428 13.22 -9.44 -5.89
CA TYR A 428 13.87 -9.34 -4.59
C TYR A 428 14.47 -7.95 -4.40
N ALA A 429 14.09 -7.28 -3.31
CA ALA A 429 14.61 -5.98 -2.94
C ALA A 429 15.45 -6.09 -1.66
N PHE A 430 16.59 -5.42 -1.64
CA PHE A 430 17.45 -5.30 -0.46
C PHE A 430 18.19 -3.96 -0.45
N SER A 431 18.60 -3.52 0.75
CA SER A 431 19.19 -2.21 0.96
C SER A 431 20.40 -2.32 1.89
N PRO A 432 21.64 -2.28 1.35
CA PRO A 432 22.86 -2.39 2.16
C PRO A 432 23.15 -1.15 3.01
N SER A 433 22.55 -0.01 2.67
CA SER A 433 22.64 1.23 3.48
C SER A 433 21.34 2.01 3.38
N GLN A 434 21.11 2.98 4.27
CA GLN A 434 19.87 3.77 4.26
C GLN A 434 19.60 4.52 2.95
N ASN A 435 20.64 4.79 2.16
CA ASN A 435 20.60 5.57 0.93
C ASN A 435 20.75 4.73 -0.34
N LEU A 436 20.98 3.43 -0.24
CA LEU A 436 21.20 2.58 -1.41
C LEU A 436 20.27 1.37 -1.35
N ALA A 437 19.51 1.15 -2.42
CA ALA A 437 18.64 -0.01 -2.59
C ALA A 437 18.90 -0.68 -3.94
N PHE A 438 18.75 -1.99 -3.96
CA PHE A 438 18.85 -2.82 -5.14
C PHE A 438 17.56 -3.64 -5.30
N ASN A 439 17.11 -3.78 -6.53
CA ASN A 439 15.95 -4.56 -6.90
C ASN A 439 16.29 -5.45 -8.10
N ILE A 440 16.21 -6.76 -7.90
CA ILE A 440 16.45 -7.77 -8.92
C ILE A 440 15.11 -8.37 -9.29
N ASN A 441 14.76 -8.34 -10.58
CA ASN A 441 13.54 -8.96 -11.10
C ASN A 441 13.88 -9.95 -12.20
N ALA A 442 13.31 -11.14 -12.15
CA ALA A 442 13.32 -12.14 -13.21
C ALA A 442 11.88 -12.43 -13.61
N GLU A 443 11.61 -12.44 -14.91
CA GLU A 443 10.27 -12.57 -15.48
C GLU A 443 10.33 -13.46 -16.71
N GLY A 444 9.32 -14.28 -16.93
CA GLY A 444 9.21 -15.06 -18.16
C GLY A 444 7.79 -15.53 -18.42
N GLY A 445 7.51 -15.87 -19.66
CA GLY A 445 6.22 -16.41 -20.08
C GLY A 445 6.29 -17.10 -21.42
N PHE A 446 5.29 -17.94 -21.67
CA PHE A 446 5.15 -18.71 -22.89
C PHE A 446 3.67 -18.91 -23.23
N LYS A 447 3.40 -19.04 -24.53
CA LYS A 447 2.11 -19.46 -25.09
C LYS A 447 2.23 -20.91 -25.58
N ILE A 448 1.18 -21.71 -25.39
CA ILE A 448 1.07 -23.08 -25.91
C ILE A 448 -0.22 -23.17 -26.74
N GLY A 449 -0.08 -23.51 -28.02
CA GLY A 449 -1.19 -23.54 -29.00
C GLY A 449 -1.52 -22.16 -29.60
N GLY A 450 -2.50 -22.12 -30.49
CA GLY A 450 -3.02 -20.86 -31.05
C GLY A 450 -1.98 -20.08 -31.83
N GLU A 451 -1.21 -20.76 -32.69
CA GLU A 451 -0.14 -20.15 -33.50
C GLU A 451 -0.68 -19.01 -34.37
N GLU A 452 -1.91 -19.14 -34.87
CA GLU A 452 -2.62 -18.13 -35.67
C GLU A 452 -3.00 -16.86 -34.88
N THR A 453 -3.02 -16.92 -33.54
CA THR A 453 -3.40 -15.79 -32.68
C THR A 453 -2.17 -15.03 -32.18
N ALA A 454 -1.52 -14.27 -33.07
CA ALA A 454 -0.31 -13.49 -32.75
C ALA A 454 -0.59 -12.18 -31.98
N THR A 455 -1.84 -11.72 -31.98
CA THR A 455 -2.30 -10.46 -31.36
C THR A 455 -2.28 -10.51 -29.82
N LEU A 456 -2.24 -11.72 -29.26
CA LEU A 456 -2.11 -11.99 -27.83
C LEU A 456 -0.71 -12.48 -27.43
N ASP A 457 0.28 -12.42 -28.32
CA ASP A 457 1.68 -12.70 -27.99
C ASP A 457 2.26 -11.70 -26.98
N PHE A 458 3.48 -11.98 -26.50
CA PHE A 458 4.19 -11.05 -25.63
C PHE A 458 4.80 -9.91 -26.44
N PHE A 459 4.37 -8.69 -26.16
CA PHE A 459 4.97 -7.49 -26.73
C PHE A 459 5.90 -6.84 -25.72
N VAL A 460 7.19 -6.77 -26.04
CA VAL A 460 8.24 -6.39 -25.10
C VAL A 460 8.89 -5.08 -25.53
N GLY A 461 8.99 -4.12 -24.61
CA GLY A 461 9.59 -2.82 -24.86
C GLY A 461 8.97 -1.69 -24.05
N GLY A 462 9.70 -0.60 -23.88
CA GLY A 462 9.26 0.60 -23.17
C GLY A 462 9.26 0.47 -21.64
N TYR A 463 8.99 1.57 -20.97
CA TYR A 463 8.90 1.62 -19.51
C TYR A 463 7.85 2.64 -19.07
N GLY A 464 7.44 2.55 -17.82
CA GLY A 464 6.74 3.61 -17.12
C GLY A 464 5.23 3.54 -17.26
N TYR A 465 4.69 2.72 -18.19
CA TYR A 465 3.26 2.54 -18.39
C TYR A 465 2.66 1.42 -17.49
N LYS A 466 1.33 1.36 -17.34
CA LYS A 466 0.66 0.21 -16.66
C LYS A 466 0.54 -0.94 -17.65
N PRO A 467 1.24 -2.07 -17.47
CA PRO A 467 1.15 -3.18 -18.40
C PRO A 467 -0.26 -3.79 -18.38
N ILE A 468 -0.79 -4.06 -19.57
CA ILE A 468 -2.03 -4.81 -19.76
C ILE A 468 -1.76 -5.97 -20.70
N ASN A 469 -2.59 -7.01 -20.62
CA ASN A 469 -2.45 -8.23 -21.43
C ASN A 469 -1.01 -8.76 -21.30
N ASN A 470 -0.35 -8.98 -22.42
CA ASN A 470 1.00 -9.53 -22.51
C ASN A 470 2.06 -8.47 -22.88
N PHE A 471 1.83 -7.21 -22.50
CA PHE A 471 2.82 -6.14 -22.66
C PHE A 471 3.84 -6.17 -21.54
N ILE A 472 5.13 -6.13 -21.86
CA ILE A 472 6.23 -6.31 -20.92
C ILE A 472 7.21 -5.15 -21.07
N HIS A 473 7.58 -4.53 -19.94
CA HIS A 473 8.58 -3.47 -19.95
C HIS A 473 9.97 -3.98 -20.34
N LEU A 474 10.72 -3.19 -21.11
CA LEU A 474 12.14 -3.40 -21.39
C LEU A 474 12.78 -2.04 -21.75
N PHE A 475 13.70 -1.58 -20.91
CA PHE A 475 14.51 -0.39 -21.19
C PHE A 475 15.37 -0.64 -22.43
N GLY A 476 15.61 0.42 -23.21
CA GLY A 476 16.42 0.43 -24.44
C GLY A 476 15.61 0.16 -25.71
N TYR A 477 14.31 -0.15 -25.57
CA TYR A 477 13.41 -0.49 -26.67
C TYR A 477 12.15 0.37 -26.54
N ASP A 478 11.55 0.81 -27.65
CA ASP A 478 10.27 1.53 -27.58
C ASP A 478 9.16 0.60 -27.08
N ALA A 479 8.06 1.14 -26.56
CA ALA A 479 6.89 0.35 -26.20
C ALA A 479 6.38 -0.45 -27.42
N LEU A 480 6.13 -1.74 -27.22
CA LEU A 480 5.67 -2.68 -28.25
C LEU A 480 6.66 -2.85 -29.43
N ASN A 481 7.96 -2.85 -29.16
CA ASN A 481 8.99 -2.94 -30.20
C ASN A 481 9.39 -4.38 -30.59
N LEU A 482 9.20 -5.35 -29.67
CA LEU A 482 9.47 -6.77 -29.90
C LEU A 482 8.17 -7.58 -29.72
N ARG A 483 8.03 -8.70 -30.43
CA ARG A 483 6.92 -9.66 -30.31
C ARG A 483 7.50 -11.08 -30.25
N GLY A 484 6.89 -11.94 -29.45
CA GLY A 484 7.11 -13.40 -29.53
C GLY A 484 6.13 -14.18 -28.64
N ASP A 485 5.94 -15.46 -28.95
CA ASP A 485 5.12 -16.38 -28.15
C ASP A 485 5.77 -16.73 -26.79
N THR A 486 7.08 -16.48 -26.65
CA THR A 486 7.88 -16.78 -25.48
C THR A 486 8.82 -15.62 -25.17
N TYR A 487 8.99 -15.31 -23.88
CA TYR A 487 10.03 -14.40 -23.44
C TYR A 487 10.62 -14.79 -22.10
N LEU A 488 11.88 -14.39 -21.90
CA LEU A 488 12.58 -14.41 -20.63
C LEU A 488 13.29 -13.07 -20.45
N LYS A 489 13.18 -12.49 -19.26
CA LYS A 489 13.74 -11.17 -18.95
C LYS A 489 14.31 -11.15 -17.55
N THR A 490 15.40 -10.42 -17.35
CA THR A 490 15.94 -10.10 -16.03
C THR A 490 16.35 -8.64 -15.98
N ALA A 491 16.05 -7.96 -14.89
CA ALA A 491 16.39 -6.56 -14.66
C ALA A 491 17.01 -6.37 -13.27
N LEU A 492 18.10 -5.62 -13.22
CA LEU A 492 18.71 -5.10 -12.00
C LEU A 492 18.51 -3.59 -11.97
N ARG A 493 17.84 -3.09 -10.94
CA ARG A 493 17.70 -1.66 -10.64
C ARG A 493 18.48 -1.33 -9.37
N MET A 494 19.19 -0.22 -9.40
CA MET A 494 19.86 0.37 -8.25
C MET A 494 19.31 1.78 -8.04
N ASP A 495 18.89 2.10 -6.82
CA ASP A 495 18.37 3.40 -6.43
C ASP A 495 19.26 4.01 -5.34
N TYR A 496 19.91 5.13 -5.66
CA TYR A 496 20.73 5.90 -4.72
C TYR A 496 20.01 7.19 -4.31
N ARG A 497 19.63 7.28 -3.03
CA ARG A 497 18.93 8.41 -2.44
C ARG A 497 19.90 9.53 -2.07
N PHE A 498 19.95 10.57 -2.89
CA PHE A 498 20.82 11.73 -2.67
C PHE A 498 20.12 12.89 -1.94
N TYR A 499 18.78 12.96 -2.00
CA TYR A 499 18.00 14.01 -1.33
C TYR A 499 16.60 13.52 -0.96
N ARG A 500 16.20 13.62 0.31
CA ARG A 500 14.85 13.27 0.82
C ARG A 500 14.30 11.96 0.24
N LYS A 501 13.35 12.02 -0.70
CA LYS A 501 12.70 10.89 -1.38
C LYS A 501 13.00 10.88 -2.88
N THR A 502 14.16 11.41 -3.24
CA THR A 502 14.65 11.55 -4.62
C THR A 502 15.91 10.71 -4.79
N TYR A 503 15.96 10.01 -5.91
CA TYR A 503 16.90 8.95 -6.22
C TYR A 503 17.57 9.22 -7.57
N VAL A 504 18.87 8.94 -7.64
CA VAL A 504 19.51 8.60 -8.92
C VAL A 504 19.32 7.11 -9.10
N SER A 505 18.66 6.72 -10.18
CA SER A 505 18.29 5.34 -10.47
C SER A 505 19.06 4.86 -11.70
N THR A 506 19.63 3.67 -11.62
CA THR A 506 20.24 3.00 -12.78
C THR A 506 19.59 1.64 -12.98
N VAL A 507 19.33 1.26 -14.22
CA VAL A 507 18.74 -0.02 -14.58
C VAL A 507 19.61 -0.69 -15.63
N ALA A 508 19.83 -1.99 -15.47
CA ALA A 508 20.35 -2.86 -16.52
C ALA A 508 19.36 -4.02 -16.69
N ASN A 509 18.91 -4.26 -17.93
CA ASN A 509 18.06 -5.40 -18.25
C ASN A 509 18.57 -6.19 -19.44
N ILE A 510 18.28 -7.48 -19.39
CA ILE A 510 18.49 -8.42 -20.48
C ILE A 510 17.18 -9.15 -20.78
N ALA A 511 16.95 -9.47 -22.05
CA ALA A 511 15.81 -10.27 -22.46
C ALA A 511 16.14 -11.16 -23.66
N ASN A 512 15.37 -12.23 -23.78
CA ASN A 512 15.26 -13.08 -24.95
C ASN A 512 13.76 -13.18 -25.29
N VAL A 513 13.39 -12.81 -26.52
CA VAL A 513 12.01 -12.73 -26.99
C VAL A 513 11.96 -13.39 -28.35
N GLY A 514 11.02 -14.29 -28.56
CA GLY A 514 10.88 -15.00 -29.83
C GLY A 514 9.90 -16.16 -29.72
N ASP A 515 9.84 -16.95 -30.79
CA ASP A 515 8.86 -18.02 -30.91
C ASP A 515 9.46 -19.38 -30.53
N ARG A 516 8.72 -20.16 -29.75
CA ARG A 516 9.08 -21.51 -29.26
C ARG A 516 10.49 -21.58 -28.67
N LEU A 517 10.90 -20.56 -27.89
CA LEU A 517 12.25 -20.49 -27.34
C LEU A 517 12.60 -21.66 -26.40
N PHE A 518 11.61 -22.20 -25.66
CA PHE A 518 11.82 -23.32 -24.76
C PHE A 518 11.98 -24.66 -25.49
N GLU A 519 11.24 -24.87 -26.58
CA GLU A 519 11.32 -26.08 -27.40
C GLU A 519 12.60 -26.13 -28.22
N SER A 520 12.97 -25.00 -28.82
CA SER A 520 14.18 -24.84 -29.63
C SER A 520 15.46 -24.78 -28.82
N LYS A 521 15.39 -24.71 -27.48
CA LYS A 521 16.49 -24.34 -26.56
C LYS A 521 17.13 -22.97 -26.83
N GLY A 522 16.54 -22.16 -27.72
CA GLY A 522 17.02 -20.82 -28.05
C GLY A 522 17.04 -19.85 -26.86
N TRP A 523 16.34 -20.17 -25.76
CA TRP A 523 16.32 -19.37 -24.53
C TRP A 523 17.69 -19.27 -23.83
N ILE A 524 18.59 -20.26 -23.99
CA ILE A 524 19.95 -20.30 -23.41
C ILE A 524 21.06 -19.98 -24.41
N ASP A 525 20.78 -20.11 -25.72
CA ASP A 525 21.81 -20.03 -26.75
C ASP A 525 22.39 -18.62 -26.91
N ARG A 526 21.55 -17.58 -26.77
CA ARG A 526 21.95 -16.17 -26.87
C ARG A 526 21.09 -15.27 -25.98
N ILE A 527 21.64 -14.12 -25.61
CA ILE A 527 20.91 -13.03 -24.95
C ILE A 527 20.89 -11.85 -25.93
N PRO A 528 19.90 -11.80 -26.83
CA PRO A 528 19.89 -10.89 -27.96
C PRO A 528 19.43 -9.47 -27.62
N HIS A 529 18.82 -9.24 -26.45
CA HIS A 529 18.27 -7.92 -26.12
C HIS A 529 18.84 -7.41 -24.81
N ARG A 530 19.48 -6.24 -24.86
CA ARG A 530 20.09 -5.59 -23.70
C ARG A 530 19.71 -4.13 -23.67
N GLY A 531 19.52 -3.62 -22.47
CA GLY A 531 19.15 -2.24 -22.27
C GLY A 531 19.66 -1.72 -20.94
N TYR A 532 20.07 -0.47 -20.98
CA TYR A 532 20.59 0.27 -19.84
C TYR A 532 19.82 1.56 -19.69
N ALA A 533 19.63 2.00 -18.46
CA ALA A 533 19.01 3.30 -18.19
C ALA A 533 19.65 3.97 -16.98
N VAL A 534 19.70 5.29 -17.01
CA VAL A 534 20.07 6.16 -15.90
C VAL A 534 19.05 7.29 -15.83
N GLY A 535 18.61 7.62 -14.62
CA GLY A 535 17.53 8.56 -14.45
C GLY A 535 17.42 9.14 -13.06
N LEU A 536 16.51 10.11 -12.96
CA LEU A 536 16.07 10.67 -11.69
C LEU A 536 14.67 10.14 -11.40
N ALA A 537 14.47 9.70 -10.16
CA ALA A 537 13.19 9.25 -9.69
C ALA A 537 12.85 9.90 -8.34
N SER A 538 11.58 10.19 -8.09
CA SER A 538 11.15 10.80 -6.83
C SER A 538 9.79 10.27 -6.39
N ASP A 539 9.66 9.94 -5.11
CA ASP A 539 8.38 9.62 -4.47
C ASP A 539 7.75 10.91 -3.94
N THR A 540 6.70 11.40 -4.61
CA THR A 540 6.05 12.69 -4.34
C THR A 540 4.59 12.52 -3.90
N PHE A 541 3.97 13.60 -3.43
CA PHE A 541 2.56 13.57 -2.99
C PHE A 541 1.56 13.34 -4.14
N ILE A 542 1.93 13.66 -5.39
CA ILE A 542 1.11 13.40 -6.58
C ILE A 542 1.40 12.02 -7.21
N GLY A 543 2.31 11.25 -6.63
CA GLY A 543 2.75 9.94 -7.12
C GLY A 543 4.25 9.88 -7.43
N PRO A 544 4.75 8.73 -7.91
CA PRO A 544 6.11 8.62 -8.41
C PRO A 544 6.32 9.52 -9.64
N ILE A 545 7.49 10.14 -9.72
CA ILE A 545 7.95 10.84 -10.93
C ILE A 545 9.27 10.21 -11.32
N GLU A 546 9.37 9.74 -12.57
CA GLU A 546 10.55 9.07 -13.10
C GLU A 546 10.90 9.65 -14.48
N LEU A 547 12.17 10.06 -14.63
CA LEU A 547 12.77 10.47 -15.89
C LEU A 547 14.00 9.61 -16.12
N PHE A 548 13.96 8.76 -17.13
CA PHE A 548 15.07 7.89 -17.50
C PHE A 548 15.58 8.20 -18.89
N TYR A 549 16.89 8.34 -19.03
CA TYR A 549 17.57 8.17 -20.30
C TYR A 549 17.97 6.71 -20.44
N SER A 550 17.67 6.10 -21.58
CA SER A 550 17.90 4.69 -21.84
C SER A 550 18.58 4.45 -23.18
N TYR A 551 19.34 3.36 -23.26
CA TYR A 551 20.12 2.97 -24.42
C TYR A 551 20.13 1.45 -24.58
N SER A 552 20.00 0.96 -25.82
CA SER A 552 20.24 -0.45 -26.17
C SER A 552 21.49 -0.57 -27.05
N THR A 553 22.33 -1.55 -26.72
CA THR A 553 23.55 -1.83 -27.48
C THR A 553 23.26 -2.39 -28.87
N GLU A 554 22.13 -3.06 -29.06
CA GLU A 554 21.79 -3.76 -30.31
C GLU A 554 21.08 -2.84 -31.30
N THR A 555 20.18 -1.97 -30.82
CA THR A 555 19.51 -1.01 -31.70
C THR A 555 20.35 0.25 -31.92
N THR A 556 21.35 0.52 -31.06
CA THR A 556 22.11 1.77 -30.99
C THR A 556 21.23 3.02 -30.81
N GLN A 557 19.98 2.83 -30.39
CA GLN A 557 19.02 3.90 -30.16
C GLN A 557 19.00 4.30 -28.69
N SER A 558 18.88 5.60 -28.46
CA SER A 558 18.62 6.19 -27.14
C SER A 558 17.17 6.64 -27.03
N GLN A 559 16.58 6.49 -25.86
CA GLN A 559 15.21 6.91 -25.57
C GLN A 559 15.12 7.62 -24.22
N PHE A 560 14.16 8.54 -24.12
CA PHE A 560 13.76 9.10 -22.83
C PHE A 560 12.43 8.48 -22.43
N TYR A 561 12.33 8.02 -21.19
CA TYR A 561 11.07 7.60 -20.59
C TYR A 561 10.67 8.60 -19.51
N VAL A 562 9.43 9.05 -19.58
CA VAL A 562 8.83 9.92 -18.57
C VAL A 562 7.61 9.22 -18.01
N SER A 563 7.57 9.03 -16.68
CA SER A 563 6.39 8.54 -15.97
C SER A 563 6.09 9.48 -14.83
N LEU A 564 4.86 9.97 -14.74
CA LEU A 564 4.43 10.90 -13.71
C LEU A 564 3.10 10.46 -13.15
N GLY A 565 3.03 10.35 -11.83
CA GLY A 565 1.79 10.26 -11.08
C GLY A 565 1.31 8.85 -10.76
N PHE A 566 0.08 8.76 -10.26
CA PHE A 566 -0.57 7.50 -9.91
C PHE A 566 -1.30 6.88 -11.10
N TRP A 567 -1.49 5.56 -11.03
CA TRP A 567 -1.99 4.74 -12.13
C TRP A 567 -3.40 4.17 -11.94
N PHE A 568 -4.14 4.67 -10.92
CA PHE A 568 -5.28 4.02 -10.21
C PHE A 568 -5.58 2.55 -10.57
#